data_AF-A0A5C5UXA0-F1
#
_entry.id   AF-A0A5C5UXA0-F1
#
_cell.length_a   1.000
_cell.length_b   1.000
_cell.length_c   1.000
_cell.angle_alpha   90.00
_cell.angle_beta   90.00
_cell.angle_gamma   90.00
#
_symmetry.space_group_name_H-M   'P 1'
#
loop_
_entity.id
_entity.type
_entity.pdbx_description
1 polymer ?
#
loop_
_entity_poly.entity_id
_entity_poly.type
_entity_poly.pdbx_seq_one_letter_code
_entity_poly.pdbx_strand_id
1 'polypeptide(L)'
;MKSALVSLLVLIALPTFAIGAEEVVPAAEQSPAVEKHDEIYSSPTHVLSQYFGRRRSGLLTSGMENVVGVTATGLSPLMVLSVTGPVVYFMTESDQRGELFFFYQPWFWIITGICSLIVLFKDTILTFASYLKTPLNILGAVFNFVGFLFGLRLIIYLLGADLGTDPTLTEKLLTYLTIVVMLGFYAAIWIFGNLVEVIILLSPFPLVDTALRCLRIGVVLVMYLLCWIHPALGLMFALPILIIAALTMNRSLQALKLSVRIMWDLVAWRRYPLTLETTRLSAFTMISLPRTPWFTLGQLIKKENGWHFCYRRFLLGPRVDTLVELGDLQIAKGTLASLAARKTESGSQVILRFPPGYRGQEETLAEILGGETVDWSALTKIRDMWKNRRWPFFGRAVKAKVENCDEPQPSS
;
A
#
# COMPACT_ATOMS: atom_id res chain seq x y z
N MET A 1 -15.21 3.50 -13.31
CA MET A 1 -14.50 3.02 -12.09
C MET A 1 -14.63 1.51 -11.91
N LYS A 2 -15.82 0.89 -12.10
CA LYS A 2 -15.96 -0.58 -12.02
C LYS A 2 -15.40 -1.32 -13.25
N SER A 3 -15.63 -0.83 -14.46
CA SER A 3 -15.25 -1.52 -15.70
C SER A 3 -13.72 -1.57 -15.94
N ALA A 4 -13.03 -0.43 -15.89
CA ALA A 4 -11.58 -0.40 -16.17
C ALA A 4 -10.73 -1.15 -15.13
N LEU A 5 -11.16 -1.17 -13.87
CA LEU A 5 -10.47 -1.86 -12.78
C LEU A 5 -10.73 -3.37 -12.83
N VAL A 6 -11.91 -3.79 -13.31
CA VAL A 6 -12.23 -5.19 -13.60
C VAL A 6 -11.48 -5.68 -14.85
N SER A 7 -11.39 -4.87 -15.91
CA SER A 7 -10.64 -5.25 -17.12
C SER A 7 -9.14 -5.43 -16.84
N LEU A 8 -8.54 -4.58 -15.99
CA LEU A 8 -7.14 -4.74 -15.57
C LEU A 8 -6.96 -5.96 -14.65
N LEU A 9 -7.90 -6.25 -13.75
CA LEU A 9 -7.89 -7.46 -12.91
C LEU A 9 -8.06 -8.74 -13.73
N VAL A 10 -8.89 -8.72 -14.77
CA VAL A 10 -9.13 -9.87 -15.66
C VAL A 10 -7.92 -10.15 -16.54
N LEU A 11 -7.22 -9.11 -17.04
CA LEU A 11 -5.99 -9.30 -17.81
C LEU A 11 -4.81 -9.86 -16.98
N ILE A 12 -4.80 -9.63 -15.66
CA ILE A 12 -3.74 -10.09 -14.75
C ILE A 12 -4.05 -11.47 -14.16
N ALA A 13 -5.33 -11.85 -14.07
CA ALA A 13 -5.78 -13.12 -13.49
C ALA A 13 -5.92 -14.27 -14.50
N LEU A 14 -5.76 -14.03 -15.80
CA LEU A 14 -5.80 -15.11 -16.79
C LEU A 14 -4.47 -15.89 -16.77
N PRO A 15 -4.49 -17.20 -16.46
CA PRO A 15 -3.36 -18.06 -16.78
C PRO A 15 -3.23 -18.09 -18.30
N THR A 16 -2.08 -17.72 -18.83
CA THR A 16 -1.68 -18.04 -20.20
C THR A 16 -1.60 -19.56 -20.31
N PHE A 17 -2.69 -20.20 -20.74
CA PHE A 17 -2.66 -21.57 -21.23
C PHE A 17 -1.93 -21.55 -22.57
N ALA A 18 -0.66 -21.94 -22.56
CA ALA A 18 0.03 -22.36 -23.77
C ALA A 18 -0.52 -23.75 -24.14
N ILE A 19 -1.39 -23.80 -25.15
CA ILE A 19 -1.77 -25.05 -25.81
C ILE A 19 -0.65 -25.33 -26.81
N GLY A 20 0.35 -26.12 -26.41
CA GLY A 20 1.28 -26.74 -27.34
C GLY A 20 0.55 -27.87 -28.05
N ALA A 21 0.45 -27.79 -29.37
CA ALA A 21 -0.02 -28.88 -30.20
C ALA A 21 1.03 -30.01 -30.17
N GLU A 22 0.66 -31.16 -29.62
CA GLU A 22 1.51 -32.35 -29.56
C GLU A 22 1.44 -33.05 -30.93
N GLU A 23 2.51 -32.93 -31.71
CA GLU A 23 2.68 -33.65 -32.97
C GLU A 23 3.18 -35.07 -32.67
N VAL A 24 2.32 -36.06 -32.89
CA VAL A 24 2.59 -37.47 -32.63
C VAL A 24 3.63 -38.01 -33.63
N VAL A 25 4.82 -38.35 -33.15
CA VAL A 25 5.83 -39.12 -33.88
C VAL A 25 5.94 -40.52 -33.24
N PRO A 26 5.95 -41.63 -34.00
CA PRO A 26 5.82 -42.97 -33.43
C PRO A 26 7.15 -43.51 -32.86
N ALA A 27 6.98 -44.37 -31.87
CA ALA A 27 8.01 -44.98 -31.04
C ALA A 27 9.05 -45.81 -31.81
N ALA A 28 10.32 -45.63 -31.44
CA ALA A 28 11.40 -46.58 -31.70
C ALA A 28 12.10 -46.93 -30.38
N GLU A 29 12.23 -48.24 -30.14
CA GLU A 29 12.82 -48.88 -28.96
C GLU A 29 14.28 -48.44 -28.70
N GLN A 30 14.61 -48.10 -27.44
CA GLN A 30 15.99 -48.15 -26.94
C GLN A 30 16.05 -48.66 -25.47
N SER A 31 17.04 -49.54 -25.26
CA SER A 31 17.40 -50.28 -24.03
C SER A 31 17.83 -49.39 -22.84
N PRO A 32 17.88 -49.93 -21.60
CA PRO A 32 17.94 -49.12 -20.39
C PRO A 32 19.37 -48.62 -20.14
N ALA A 33 19.62 -47.34 -20.44
CA ALA A 33 20.72 -46.59 -19.88
C ALA A 33 20.22 -45.89 -18.61
N VAL A 34 21.04 -45.93 -17.56
CA VAL A 34 20.83 -45.30 -16.25
C VAL A 34 20.38 -43.85 -16.43
N GLU A 35 19.09 -43.58 -16.21
CA GLU A 35 18.52 -42.23 -16.17
C GLU A 35 19.13 -41.48 -15.00
N LYS A 36 20.10 -40.63 -15.33
CA LYS A 36 20.43 -39.46 -14.53
C LYS A 36 19.24 -38.52 -14.74
N HIS A 37 18.33 -38.43 -13.76
CA HIS A 37 17.28 -37.43 -13.79
C HIS A 37 17.96 -36.05 -13.85
N ASP A 38 17.99 -35.47 -15.05
CA ASP A 38 18.26 -34.05 -15.25
C ASP A 38 17.13 -33.30 -14.56
N GLU A 39 17.40 -32.75 -13.37
CA GLU A 39 16.46 -31.92 -12.63
C GLU A 39 16.16 -30.66 -13.47
N ILE A 40 15.08 -30.74 -14.25
CA ILE A 40 14.53 -29.61 -15.01
C ILE A 40 14.17 -28.50 -14.02
N TYR A 41 14.89 -27.37 -14.06
CA TYR A 41 14.63 -26.16 -13.26
C TYR A 41 13.38 -25.41 -13.77
N SER A 42 12.22 -26.06 -13.76
CA SER A 42 10.97 -25.48 -14.26
C SER A 42 10.21 -24.66 -13.21
N SER A 43 10.59 -24.72 -11.93
CA SER A 43 9.86 -24.03 -10.85
C SER A 43 10.74 -23.08 -10.01
N PRO A 44 10.26 -21.85 -9.73
CA PRO A 44 10.95 -20.90 -8.84
C PRO A 44 10.95 -21.34 -7.37
N THR A 45 10.09 -22.30 -7.01
CA THR A 45 10.16 -22.97 -5.70
C THR A 45 11.50 -23.68 -5.54
N HIS A 46 12.12 -24.16 -6.63
CA HIS A 46 13.47 -24.74 -6.61
C HIS A 46 14.56 -23.69 -6.34
N VAL A 47 14.43 -22.46 -6.85
CA VAL A 47 15.46 -21.43 -6.67
C VAL A 47 15.41 -20.80 -5.28
N LEU A 48 14.22 -20.54 -4.72
CA LEU A 48 14.10 -20.04 -3.34
C LEU A 48 14.42 -21.13 -2.30
N SER A 49 14.02 -22.39 -2.53
CA SER A 49 14.41 -23.51 -1.65
C SER A 49 15.91 -23.82 -1.72
N GLN A 50 16.55 -23.65 -2.88
CA GLN A 50 18.01 -23.69 -2.98
C GLN A 50 18.69 -22.47 -2.30
N TYR A 51 18.04 -21.30 -2.32
CA TYR A 51 18.52 -20.10 -1.59
C TYR A 51 18.46 -20.25 -0.06
N PHE A 52 17.45 -20.95 0.46
CA PHE A 52 17.25 -21.18 1.91
C PHE A 52 17.78 -22.53 2.42
N GLY A 53 18.32 -23.35 1.54
CA GLY A 53 19.09 -24.53 1.91
C GLY A 53 18.52 -25.83 1.32
N ARG A 54 19.39 -26.47 0.54
CA ARG A 54 19.28 -27.78 -0.14
C ARG A 54 18.92 -29.00 0.76
N ARG A 55 18.38 -28.85 1.98
CA ARG A 55 18.33 -29.94 2.97
C ARG A 55 16.99 -30.32 3.59
N ARG A 56 15.88 -29.60 3.42
CA ARG A 56 14.64 -29.97 4.14
C ARG A 56 13.38 -29.73 3.31
N SER A 57 13.13 -30.62 2.36
CA SER A 57 11.84 -30.78 1.67
C SER A 57 10.81 -31.40 2.62
N GLY A 58 10.12 -30.57 3.39
CA GLY A 58 8.94 -30.93 4.15
C GLY A 58 7.86 -29.87 3.94
N LEU A 59 6.59 -30.27 3.90
CA LEU A 59 5.45 -29.36 3.72
C LEU A 59 5.48 -28.19 4.72
N LEU A 60 5.93 -28.45 5.95
CA LEU A 60 6.06 -27.44 6.99
C LEU A 60 7.16 -26.41 6.68
N THR A 61 8.35 -26.83 6.25
CA THR A 61 9.45 -25.91 5.93
C THR A 61 9.12 -25.03 4.73
N SER A 62 8.50 -25.62 3.69
CA SER A 62 7.96 -24.86 2.55
C SER A 62 6.91 -23.82 3.00
N GLY A 63 5.98 -24.21 3.88
CA GLY A 63 5.00 -23.29 4.45
C GLY A 63 5.61 -22.11 5.21
N MET A 64 6.69 -22.34 5.95
CA MET A 64 7.40 -21.28 6.70
C MET A 64 8.08 -20.28 5.75
N GLU A 65 8.78 -20.79 4.74
CA GLU A 65 9.44 -19.99 3.70
C GLU A 65 8.41 -19.16 2.90
N ASN A 66 7.26 -19.75 2.59
CA ASN A 66 6.15 -19.07 1.92
C ASN A 66 5.62 -17.89 2.74
N VAL A 67 5.43 -18.06 4.06
CA VAL A 67 5.00 -16.94 4.93
C VAL A 67 6.05 -15.83 4.95
N VAL A 68 7.33 -16.16 5.01
CA VAL A 68 8.43 -15.19 4.96
C VAL A 68 8.44 -14.45 3.62
N GLY A 69 8.35 -15.18 2.49
CA GLY A 69 8.32 -14.61 1.15
C GLY A 69 7.12 -13.70 0.92
N VAL A 70 5.93 -14.11 1.37
CA VAL A 70 4.70 -13.30 1.34
C VAL A 70 4.85 -12.05 2.20
N THR A 71 5.46 -12.15 3.37
CA THR A 71 5.67 -11.01 4.27
C THR A 71 6.64 -9.99 3.66
N ALA A 72 7.76 -10.47 3.10
CA ALA A 72 8.75 -9.61 2.45
C ALA A 72 8.15 -8.91 1.23
N THR A 73 7.46 -9.68 0.39
CA THR A 73 6.77 -9.17 -0.80
C THR A 73 5.68 -8.19 -0.41
N GLY A 74 4.91 -8.46 0.65
CA GLY A 74 3.90 -7.54 1.18
C GLY A 74 4.49 -6.20 1.62
N LEU A 75 5.63 -6.21 2.30
CA LEU A 75 6.29 -4.99 2.77
C LEU A 75 6.84 -4.16 1.60
N SER A 76 7.51 -4.78 0.64
CA SER A 76 8.07 -4.07 -0.52
C SER A 76 8.18 -4.97 -1.76
N PRO A 77 7.11 -5.07 -2.58
CA PRO A 77 7.11 -5.97 -3.74
C PRO A 77 8.21 -5.64 -4.75
N LEU A 78 8.38 -4.35 -5.07
CA LEU A 78 9.36 -3.91 -6.06
C LEU A 78 10.80 -4.16 -5.62
N MET A 79 11.09 -4.01 -4.32
CA MET A 79 12.41 -4.32 -3.79
C MET A 79 12.69 -5.81 -3.85
N VAL A 80 11.72 -6.64 -3.48
CA VAL A 80 11.87 -8.10 -3.58
C VAL A 80 12.13 -8.49 -5.03
N LEU A 81 11.37 -7.96 -5.98
CA LEU A 81 11.55 -8.23 -7.41
C LEU A 81 12.89 -7.75 -7.95
N SER A 82 13.38 -6.56 -7.54
CA SER A 82 14.65 -6.03 -8.00
C SER A 82 15.88 -6.78 -7.46
N VAL A 83 15.75 -7.45 -6.31
CA VAL A 83 16.81 -8.28 -5.74
C VAL A 83 16.72 -9.73 -6.22
N THR A 84 15.54 -10.34 -6.17
CA THR A 84 15.34 -11.74 -6.56
C THR A 84 15.48 -11.97 -8.06
N GLY A 85 15.07 -10.98 -8.89
CA GLY A 85 15.24 -10.95 -10.34
C GLY A 85 16.64 -11.34 -10.82
N PRO A 86 17.66 -10.50 -10.58
CA PRO A 86 19.03 -10.75 -11.02
C PRO A 86 19.62 -12.01 -10.38
N VAL A 87 19.31 -12.26 -9.12
CA VAL A 87 19.77 -13.44 -8.40
C VAL A 87 19.35 -14.73 -9.11
N VAL A 88 18.05 -14.89 -9.38
CA VAL A 88 17.51 -16.07 -10.08
C VAL A 88 18.14 -16.16 -11.47
N TYR A 89 18.16 -15.06 -12.22
CA TYR A 89 18.70 -15.03 -13.58
C TYR A 89 20.16 -15.49 -13.67
N PHE A 90 21.02 -15.05 -12.75
CA PHE A 90 22.43 -15.41 -12.77
C PHE A 90 22.72 -16.80 -12.18
N MET A 91 21.81 -17.33 -11.35
CA MET A 91 21.90 -18.71 -10.84
C MET A 91 21.38 -19.76 -11.83
N THR A 92 20.48 -19.37 -12.75
CA THR A 92 20.01 -20.25 -13.82
C THR A 92 21.07 -20.45 -14.92
N GLU A 93 21.16 -21.69 -15.40
CA GLU A 93 22.03 -22.08 -16.53
C GLU A 93 21.70 -21.26 -17.78
N SER A 94 22.71 -20.95 -18.59
CA SER A 94 22.62 -19.95 -19.66
C SER A 94 21.60 -20.30 -20.75
N ASP A 95 21.40 -21.59 -21.00
CA ASP A 95 20.47 -22.18 -21.95
C ASP A 95 19.00 -22.08 -21.49
N GLN A 96 18.75 -22.16 -20.18
CA GLN A 96 17.38 -22.14 -19.62
C GLN A 96 16.86 -20.74 -19.27
N ARG A 97 17.71 -19.69 -19.33
CA ARG A 97 17.32 -18.31 -19.00
C ARG A 97 16.18 -17.75 -19.84
N GLY A 98 15.97 -18.26 -21.06
CA GLY A 98 14.88 -17.86 -21.94
C GLY A 98 13.49 -18.28 -21.43
N GLU A 99 13.42 -19.35 -20.64
CA GLU A 99 12.18 -19.93 -20.13
C GLU A 99 11.75 -19.35 -18.79
N LEU A 100 12.62 -18.54 -18.17
CA LEU A 100 12.33 -17.91 -16.90
C LEU A 100 11.11 -16.99 -16.99
N PHE A 101 10.30 -17.05 -15.93
CA PHE A 101 9.17 -16.15 -15.75
C PHE A 101 9.59 -14.68 -15.92
N PHE A 102 8.72 -13.87 -16.53
CA PHE A 102 9.09 -12.52 -17.00
C PHE A 102 9.62 -11.60 -15.89
N PHE A 103 9.27 -11.83 -14.61
CA PHE A 103 9.83 -11.08 -13.48
C PHE A 103 11.34 -11.29 -13.28
N TYR A 104 11.89 -12.40 -13.75
CA TYR A 104 13.32 -12.71 -13.67
C TYR A 104 14.10 -12.28 -14.92
N GLN A 105 13.41 -11.75 -15.94
CA GLN A 105 14.08 -11.29 -17.17
C GLN A 105 14.80 -9.95 -16.96
N PRO A 106 16.00 -9.74 -17.57
CA PRO A 106 16.82 -8.54 -17.37
C PRO A 106 16.07 -7.24 -17.57
N TRP A 107 15.28 -7.14 -18.63
CA TRP A 107 14.52 -5.92 -18.91
C TRP A 107 13.58 -5.54 -17.76
N PHE A 108 12.98 -6.51 -17.07
CA PHE A 108 12.03 -6.25 -16.00
C PHE A 108 12.73 -5.82 -14.71
N TRP A 109 13.70 -6.60 -14.22
CA TRP A 109 14.36 -6.29 -12.96
C TRP A 109 15.32 -5.10 -13.04
N ILE A 110 15.88 -4.80 -14.23
CA ILE A 110 16.65 -3.56 -14.46
C ILE A 110 15.74 -2.35 -14.31
N ILE A 111 14.57 -2.36 -14.96
CA ILE A 111 13.61 -1.24 -14.88
C ILE A 111 13.11 -1.07 -13.45
N THR A 112 12.67 -2.14 -12.79
CA THR A 112 12.19 -2.05 -11.40
C THR A 112 13.31 -1.65 -10.44
N GLY A 113 14.53 -2.14 -10.64
CA GLY A 113 15.72 -1.72 -9.89
C GLY A 113 16.01 -0.23 -10.02
N ILE A 114 16.00 0.32 -11.24
CA ILE A 114 16.16 1.76 -11.49
C ILE A 114 15.03 2.56 -10.80
N CYS A 115 13.77 2.14 -10.94
CA CYS A 115 12.65 2.80 -10.26
C CYS A 115 12.81 2.79 -8.74
N SER A 116 13.22 1.66 -8.16
CA SER A 116 13.49 1.52 -6.73
C SER A 116 14.63 2.42 -6.27
N LEU A 117 15.72 2.51 -7.04
CA LEU A 117 16.85 3.39 -6.75
C LEU A 117 16.46 4.86 -6.82
N ILE A 118 15.69 5.28 -7.84
CA ILE A 118 15.16 6.65 -7.94
C ILE A 118 14.32 6.97 -6.71
N VAL A 119 13.40 6.08 -6.32
CA VAL A 119 12.58 6.31 -5.12
C VAL A 119 13.44 6.38 -3.87
N LEU A 120 14.43 5.50 -3.71
CA LEU A 120 15.31 5.45 -2.54
C LEU A 120 16.16 6.72 -2.42
N PHE A 121 16.82 7.12 -3.50
CA PHE A 121 17.79 8.22 -3.49
C PHE A 121 17.19 9.60 -3.69
N LYS A 122 15.90 9.70 -4.04
CA LYS A 122 15.27 11.01 -4.27
C LYS A 122 15.44 11.96 -3.08
N ASP A 123 15.35 11.45 -1.86
CA ASP A 123 15.37 12.27 -0.67
C ASP A 123 16.80 12.72 -0.31
N THR A 124 17.82 12.01 -0.81
CA THR A 124 19.24 12.39 -0.72
C THR A 124 19.63 13.39 -1.81
N ILE A 125 19.27 13.09 -3.07
CA ILE A 125 19.64 13.88 -4.25
C ILE A 125 18.86 15.19 -4.31
N LEU A 126 17.58 15.20 -3.92
CA LEU A 126 16.71 16.38 -4.04
C LEU A 126 16.54 17.15 -2.72
N THR A 127 17.44 16.97 -1.77
CA THR A 127 17.54 17.83 -0.57
C THR A 127 17.58 19.32 -0.94
N PHE A 128 18.17 19.66 -2.09
CA PHE A 128 18.28 21.03 -2.60
C PHE A 128 17.04 21.51 -3.40
N ALA A 129 16.13 20.61 -3.79
CA ALA A 129 15.00 20.92 -4.67
C ALA A 129 13.66 20.51 -4.05
N SER A 130 13.25 21.25 -3.02
CA SER A 130 12.02 20.98 -2.25
C SER A 130 10.74 20.87 -3.11
N TYR A 131 10.69 21.57 -4.25
CA TYR A 131 9.54 21.55 -5.17
C TYR A 131 9.36 20.18 -5.87
N LEU A 132 10.43 19.43 -6.14
CA LEU A 132 10.37 18.12 -6.79
C LEU A 132 10.08 16.97 -5.80
N LYS A 133 10.24 17.20 -4.49
CA LYS A 133 9.98 16.19 -3.47
C LYS A 133 8.54 15.66 -3.57
N THR A 134 7.59 16.57 -3.72
CA THR A 134 6.16 16.26 -3.76
C THR A 134 5.78 15.33 -4.93
N PRO A 135 6.07 15.67 -6.21
CA PRO A 135 5.77 14.79 -7.33
C PRO A 135 6.46 13.43 -7.22
N LEU A 136 7.70 13.38 -6.71
CA LEU A 136 8.40 12.12 -6.54
C LEU A 136 7.83 11.28 -5.38
N ASN A 137 7.24 11.88 -4.34
CA ASN A 137 6.47 11.18 -3.31
C ASN A 137 5.22 10.52 -3.88
N ILE A 138 4.52 11.22 -4.77
CA ILE A 138 3.36 10.66 -5.47
C ILE A 138 3.80 9.51 -6.39
N LEU A 139 4.89 9.69 -7.15
CA LEU A 139 5.43 8.63 -8.01
C LEU A 139 5.81 7.38 -7.21
N GLY A 140 6.43 7.55 -6.04
CA GLY A 140 6.72 6.44 -5.12
C GLY A 140 5.46 5.70 -4.65
N ALA A 141 4.39 6.43 -4.31
CA ALA A 141 3.10 5.83 -3.95
C ALA A 141 2.44 5.07 -5.12
N VAL A 142 2.52 5.62 -6.34
CA VAL A 142 2.07 4.95 -7.58
C VAL A 142 2.85 3.65 -7.78
N PHE A 143 4.17 3.69 -7.68
CA PHE A 143 5.02 2.51 -7.80
C PHE A 143 4.72 1.46 -6.72
N ASN A 144 4.45 1.87 -5.48
CA ASN A 144 4.01 0.93 -4.43
C ASN A 144 2.69 0.22 -4.79
N PHE A 145 1.76 0.94 -5.42
CA PHE A 145 0.48 0.38 -5.89
C PHE A 145 0.64 -0.54 -7.11
N VAL A 146 1.49 -0.18 -8.08
CA VAL A 146 1.83 -1.07 -9.20
C VAL A 146 2.55 -2.32 -8.69
N GLY A 147 3.46 -2.13 -7.73
CA GLY A 147 4.13 -3.21 -7.02
C GLY A 147 3.16 -4.18 -6.36
N PHE A 148 2.02 -3.71 -5.83
CA PHE A 148 0.99 -4.59 -5.29
C PHE A 148 0.51 -5.63 -6.32
N LEU A 149 0.27 -5.19 -7.56
CA LEU A 149 -0.21 -6.07 -8.64
C LEU A 149 0.86 -7.07 -9.05
N PHE A 150 2.12 -6.63 -9.15
CA PHE A 150 3.23 -7.53 -9.45
C PHE A 150 3.47 -8.55 -8.33
N GLY A 151 3.45 -8.12 -7.07
CA GLY A 151 3.55 -9.03 -5.93
C GLY A 151 2.39 -10.02 -5.85
N LEU A 152 1.16 -9.61 -6.18
CA LEU A 152 0.01 -10.51 -6.27
C LEU A 152 0.25 -11.60 -7.32
N ARG A 153 0.70 -11.20 -8.51
CA ARG A 153 1.02 -12.16 -9.60
C ARG A 153 2.17 -13.08 -9.23
N LEU A 154 3.19 -12.56 -8.54
CA LEU A 154 4.34 -13.32 -8.06
C LEU A 154 3.89 -14.39 -7.06
N ILE A 155 3.07 -14.02 -6.08
CA ILE A 155 2.57 -14.95 -5.06
C ILE A 155 1.72 -16.06 -5.70
N ILE A 156 0.81 -15.72 -6.62
CA ILE A 156 0.04 -16.74 -7.34
C ILE A 156 0.97 -17.69 -8.10
N TYR A 157 2.02 -17.17 -8.72
CA TYR A 157 2.99 -17.99 -9.46
C TYR A 157 3.81 -18.89 -8.53
N LEU A 158 4.32 -18.35 -7.41
CA LEU A 158 5.10 -19.11 -6.43
C LEU A 158 4.28 -20.24 -5.78
N LEU A 159 3.03 -19.96 -5.41
CA LEU A 159 2.17 -20.96 -4.76
C LEU A 159 1.50 -21.91 -5.76
N GLY A 160 1.30 -21.49 -7.01
CA GLY A 160 0.72 -22.33 -8.06
C GLY A 160 1.69 -23.35 -8.64
N ALA A 161 3.00 -23.14 -8.47
CA ALA A 161 4.04 -24.04 -8.97
C ALA A 161 4.11 -25.39 -8.23
N ASP A 162 3.45 -25.53 -7.08
CA ASP A 162 3.45 -26.76 -6.26
C ASP A 162 2.40 -27.80 -6.70
N LEU A 163 1.62 -27.55 -7.77
CA LEU A 163 0.68 -28.53 -8.31
C LEU A 163 1.44 -29.52 -9.23
N GLY A 164 1.58 -30.76 -8.77
CA GLY A 164 2.07 -31.87 -9.60
C GLY A 164 1.19 -32.16 -10.82
N THR A 165 1.63 -33.08 -11.68
CA THR A 165 1.01 -33.34 -12.99
C THR A 165 -0.42 -33.91 -12.90
N ASP A 166 -0.81 -34.57 -11.80
CA ASP A 166 -2.19 -35.03 -11.56
C ASP A 166 -2.60 -34.92 -10.08
N PRO A 167 -2.98 -33.72 -9.59
CA PRO A 167 -3.33 -33.55 -8.19
C PRO A 167 -4.75 -34.06 -7.92
N THR A 168 -4.91 -34.76 -6.80
CA THR A 168 -6.21 -35.17 -6.27
C THR A 168 -7.09 -33.95 -5.99
N LEU A 169 -8.42 -34.12 -5.93
CA LEU A 169 -9.36 -33.03 -5.60
C LEU A 169 -8.99 -32.38 -4.25
N THR A 170 -8.59 -33.18 -3.27
CA THR A 170 -8.20 -32.71 -1.93
C THR A 170 -6.96 -31.82 -1.99
N GLU A 171 -5.94 -32.19 -2.77
CA GLU A 171 -4.73 -31.39 -2.98
C GLU A 171 -5.06 -30.08 -3.70
N LYS A 172 -5.89 -30.13 -4.75
CA LYS A 172 -6.37 -28.92 -5.44
C LYS A 172 -7.07 -27.97 -4.47
N LEU A 173 -8.02 -28.46 -3.68
CA LEU A 173 -8.76 -27.65 -2.70
C LEU A 173 -7.84 -27.06 -1.63
N LEU A 174 -6.89 -27.85 -1.11
CA LEU A 174 -5.92 -27.38 -0.12
C LEU A 174 -5.00 -26.30 -0.70
N THR A 175 -4.54 -26.45 -1.93
CA THR A 175 -3.71 -25.46 -2.62
C THR A 175 -4.49 -24.17 -2.86
N TYR A 176 -5.74 -24.25 -3.35
CA TYR A 176 -6.59 -23.06 -3.50
C TYR A 176 -6.84 -22.34 -2.16
N LEU A 177 -7.13 -23.09 -1.10
CA LEU A 177 -7.30 -22.53 0.24
C LEU A 177 -6.02 -21.83 0.71
N THR A 178 -4.85 -22.46 0.51
CA THR A 178 -3.54 -21.90 0.87
C THR A 178 -3.27 -20.62 0.10
N ILE A 179 -3.53 -20.59 -1.21
CA ILE A 179 -3.40 -19.39 -2.05
C ILE A 179 -4.28 -18.26 -1.52
N VAL A 180 -5.56 -18.55 -1.21
CA VAL A 180 -6.49 -17.54 -0.68
C VAL A 180 -6.01 -16.98 0.66
N VAL A 181 -5.55 -17.84 1.58
CA VAL A 181 -5.01 -17.40 2.88
C VAL A 181 -3.76 -16.55 2.71
N MET A 182 -2.83 -16.97 1.85
CA MET A 182 -1.56 -16.26 1.63
C MET A 182 -1.77 -14.92 0.90
N LEU A 183 -2.73 -14.84 -0.02
CA LEU A 183 -3.17 -13.57 -0.61
C LEU A 183 -3.80 -12.64 0.44
N GLY A 184 -4.55 -13.19 1.40
CA GLY A 184 -5.07 -12.44 2.54
C GLY A 184 -3.96 -11.84 3.40
N PHE A 185 -2.93 -12.64 3.74
CA PHE A 185 -1.75 -12.18 4.47
C PHE A 185 -0.97 -11.12 3.68
N TYR A 186 -0.73 -11.37 2.40
CA TYR A 186 -0.10 -10.41 1.50
C TYR A 186 -0.82 -9.06 1.50
N ALA A 187 -2.14 -9.07 1.28
CA ALA A 187 -2.94 -7.85 1.24
C ALA A 187 -2.90 -7.11 2.58
N ALA A 188 -3.00 -7.82 3.71
CA ALA A 188 -2.92 -7.21 5.04
C ALA A 188 -1.57 -6.52 5.28
N ILE A 189 -0.47 -7.20 4.97
CA ILE A 189 0.89 -6.66 5.14
C ILE A 189 1.14 -5.50 4.18
N TRP A 190 0.70 -5.61 2.92
CA TRP A 190 0.84 -4.52 1.95
C TRP A 190 0.04 -3.29 2.35
N ILE A 191 -1.20 -3.46 2.83
CA ILE A 191 -2.02 -2.37 3.36
C ILE A 191 -1.33 -1.70 4.55
N PHE A 192 -0.72 -2.49 5.45
CA PHE A 192 0.09 -1.96 6.54
C PHE A 192 1.34 -1.21 6.02
N GLY A 193 2.06 -1.77 5.05
CA GLY A 193 3.20 -1.14 4.41
C GLY A 193 2.84 0.22 3.79
N ASN A 194 1.64 0.35 3.22
CA ASN A 194 1.15 1.60 2.64
C ASN A 194 1.00 2.74 3.67
N LEU A 195 0.87 2.43 4.97
CA LEU A 195 0.88 3.45 6.03
C LEU A 195 2.19 4.27 6.00
N VAL A 196 3.33 3.61 5.76
CA VAL A 196 4.62 4.28 5.68
C VAL A 196 4.68 5.19 4.45
N GLU A 197 4.12 4.79 3.30
CA GLU A 197 4.03 5.68 2.12
C GLU A 197 3.16 6.90 2.38
N VAL A 198 2.04 6.72 3.09
CA VAL A 198 1.18 7.85 3.49
C VAL A 198 1.95 8.80 4.39
N ILE A 199 2.68 8.29 5.39
CA ILE A 199 3.49 9.14 6.28
C ILE A 199 4.54 9.91 5.49
N ILE A 200 5.23 9.27 4.56
CA ILE A 200 6.22 9.91 3.67
C ILE A 200 5.55 10.99 2.80
N LEU A 201 4.37 10.71 2.26
CA LEU A 201 3.61 11.67 1.45
C LEU A 201 3.20 12.91 2.26
N LEU A 202 2.90 12.74 3.55
CA LEU A 202 2.50 13.83 4.45
C LEU A 202 3.68 14.52 5.14
N SER A 203 4.85 13.91 5.13
CA SER A 203 6.01 14.35 5.90
C SER A 203 6.71 15.55 5.23
N PRO A 204 6.94 16.64 5.99
CA PRO A 204 7.71 17.77 5.50
C PRO A 204 9.23 17.52 5.55
N PHE A 205 9.71 16.47 6.24
CA PHE A 205 11.14 16.24 6.51
C PHE A 205 11.73 15.11 5.65
N PRO A 206 12.63 15.39 4.70
CA PRO A 206 13.27 14.37 3.87
C PRO A 206 14.03 13.30 4.68
N LEU A 207 14.63 13.70 5.81
CA LEU A 207 15.38 12.78 6.67
C LEU A 207 14.48 11.72 7.31
N VAL A 208 13.28 12.10 7.74
CA VAL A 208 12.29 11.15 8.28
C VAL A 208 11.86 10.18 7.19
N ASP A 209 11.68 10.66 5.96
CA ASP A 209 11.24 9.85 4.83
C ASP A 209 12.29 8.79 4.48
N THR A 210 13.55 9.20 4.45
CA THR A 210 14.70 8.31 4.24
C THR A 210 14.77 7.27 5.37
N ALA A 211 14.69 7.70 6.63
CA ALA A 211 14.74 6.80 7.79
C ALA A 211 13.63 5.75 7.78
N LEU A 212 12.39 6.15 7.46
CA LEU A 212 11.25 5.22 7.38
C LEU A 212 11.43 4.18 6.26
N ARG A 213 12.01 4.58 5.13
CA ARG A 213 12.32 3.65 4.03
C ARG A 213 13.46 2.71 4.37
N CYS A 214 14.56 3.24 4.89
CA CYS A 214 15.69 2.43 5.33
C CYS A 214 15.26 1.42 6.40
N LEU A 215 14.40 1.82 7.34
CA LEU A 215 13.83 0.92 8.32
C LEU A 215 13.05 -0.22 7.65
N ARG A 216 12.15 0.10 6.72
CA ARG A 216 11.35 -0.92 6.01
C ARG A 216 12.25 -1.89 5.24
N ILE A 217 13.23 -1.37 4.50
CA ILE A 217 14.23 -2.17 3.75
C ILE A 217 15.03 -3.04 4.72
N GLY A 218 15.48 -2.47 5.84
CA GLY A 218 16.21 -3.19 6.88
C GLY A 218 15.41 -4.34 7.48
N VAL A 219 14.11 -4.14 7.74
CA VAL A 219 13.21 -5.21 8.22
C VAL A 219 13.14 -6.36 7.21
N VAL A 220 13.00 -6.06 5.92
CA VAL A 220 12.97 -7.07 4.85
C VAL A 220 14.30 -7.82 4.77
N LEU A 221 15.43 -7.10 4.79
CA LEU A 221 16.77 -7.70 4.73
C LEU A 221 17.05 -8.61 5.94
N VAL A 222 16.77 -8.14 7.16
CA VAL A 222 16.94 -8.95 8.38
C VAL A 222 16.11 -10.21 8.31
N MET A 223 14.86 -10.11 7.86
CA MET A 223 13.99 -11.29 7.73
C MET A 223 14.53 -12.31 6.72
N TYR A 224 15.06 -11.86 5.58
CA TYR A 224 15.73 -12.72 4.61
C TYR A 224 16.99 -13.38 5.17
N LEU A 225 17.84 -12.61 5.87
CA LEU A 225 19.05 -13.13 6.51
C LEU A 225 18.72 -14.18 7.59
N LEU A 226 17.69 -13.95 8.40
CA LEU A 226 17.24 -14.92 9.40
C LEU A 226 16.69 -16.19 8.73
N CYS A 227 15.94 -16.06 7.65
CA CYS A 227 15.44 -17.19 6.89
C CYS A 227 16.58 -18.00 6.24
N TRP A 228 17.65 -17.34 5.78
CA TRP A 228 18.87 -18.00 5.30
C TRP A 228 19.52 -18.86 6.39
N ILE A 229 19.61 -18.34 7.62
CA ILE A 229 20.18 -19.10 8.74
C ILE A 229 19.28 -20.29 9.09
N HIS A 230 17.97 -20.03 9.27
CA HIS A 230 16.99 -21.07 9.57
C HIS A 230 15.56 -20.57 9.26
N PRO A 231 14.73 -21.30 8.49
CA PRO A 231 13.37 -20.86 8.14
C PRO A 231 12.49 -20.51 9.34
N ALA A 232 12.66 -21.22 10.47
CA ALA A 232 11.94 -20.90 11.71
C ALA A 232 12.28 -19.52 12.29
N LEU A 233 13.54 -19.06 12.16
CA LEU A 233 13.92 -17.72 12.64
C LEU A 233 13.27 -16.63 11.77
N GLY A 234 13.24 -16.86 10.45
CA GLY A 234 12.50 -16.02 9.51
C GLY A 234 11.02 -15.93 9.88
N LEU A 235 10.37 -17.07 10.15
CA LEU A 235 8.96 -17.10 10.57
C LEU A 235 8.75 -16.41 11.91
N MET A 236 9.59 -16.66 12.92
CA MET A 236 9.50 -16.02 14.23
C MET A 236 9.57 -14.49 14.13
N PHE A 237 10.27 -13.97 13.12
CA PHE A 237 10.34 -12.54 12.85
C PHE A 237 9.16 -12.03 12.00
N ALA A 238 8.70 -12.81 11.01
CA ALA A 238 7.58 -12.46 10.14
C ALA A 238 6.22 -12.45 10.88
N LEU A 239 6.02 -13.40 11.80
CA LEU A 239 4.75 -13.62 12.48
C LEU A 239 4.31 -12.39 13.33
N PRO A 240 5.18 -11.75 14.14
CA PRO A 240 4.85 -10.48 14.79
C PRO A 240 4.43 -9.37 13.81
N ILE A 241 5.10 -9.26 12.66
CA ILE A 241 4.76 -8.27 11.63
C ILE A 241 3.35 -8.53 11.08
N LEU A 242 3.05 -9.80 10.77
CA LEU A 242 1.74 -10.22 10.31
C LEU A 242 0.64 -9.93 11.35
N ILE A 243 0.88 -10.24 12.63
CA ILE A 243 -0.06 -9.93 13.73
C ILE A 243 -0.30 -8.42 13.81
N ILE A 244 0.76 -7.61 13.82
CA ILE A 244 0.65 -6.15 13.89
C ILE A 244 -0.11 -5.61 12.67
N ALA A 245 0.17 -6.11 11.47
CA ALA A 245 -0.53 -5.75 10.25
C ALA A 245 -2.03 -6.07 10.35
N ALA A 246 -2.39 -7.26 10.85
CA ALA A 246 -3.78 -7.67 11.04
C ALA A 246 -4.50 -6.78 12.08
N LEU A 247 -3.88 -6.51 13.23
CA LEU A 247 -4.46 -5.68 14.29
C LEU A 247 -4.64 -4.21 13.86
N THR A 248 -3.73 -3.69 13.02
CA THR A 248 -3.77 -2.30 12.54
C THR A 248 -4.52 -2.13 11.22
N MET A 249 -4.99 -3.22 10.61
CA MET A 249 -5.62 -3.26 9.29
C MET A 249 -6.69 -2.17 9.07
N ASN A 250 -7.61 -1.99 10.03
CA ASN A 250 -8.66 -0.98 9.91
C ASN A 250 -8.10 0.45 9.80
N ARG A 251 -7.02 0.77 10.51
CA ARG A 251 -6.37 2.09 10.44
C ARG A 251 -5.58 2.24 9.14
N SER A 252 -4.83 1.20 8.78
CA SER A 252 -4.05 1.17 7.55
C SER A 252 -4.93 1.30 6.29
N LEU A 253 -6.16 0.75 6.31
CA LEU A 253 -7.16 0.94 5.26
C LEU A 253 -7.65 2.40 5.12
N GLN A 254 -7.73 3.15 6.22
CA GLN A 254 -8.08 4.58 6.16
C GLN A 254 -6.94 5.37 5.51
N ALA A 255 -5.70 5.09 5.91
CA ALA A 255 -4.51 5.66 5.29
C ALA A 255 -4.41 5.30 3.80
N LEU A 256 -4.74 4.06 3.41
CA LEU A 256 -4.82 3.64 2.01
C LEU A 256 -5.82 4.49 1.22
N LYS A 257 -7.05 4.66 1.73
CA LYS A 257 -8.07 5.50 1.07
C LYS A 257 -7.59 6.93 0.88
N LEU A 258 -6.88 7.49 1.85
CA LEU A 258 -6.25 8.80 1.74
C LEU A 258 -5.20 8.83 0.62
N SER A 259 -4.23 7.89 0.62
CA SER A 259 -3.20 7.85 -0.42
C SER A 259 -3.77 7.69 -1.82
N VAL A 260 -4.68 6.74 -2.02
CA VAL A 260 -5.29 6.47 -3.33
C VAL A 260 -6.06 7.70 -3.81
N ARG A 261 -6.77 8.40 -2.93
CA ARG A 261 -7.51 9.60 -3.30
C ARG A 261 -6.58 10.75 -3.70
N ILE A 262 -5.53 11.02 -2.91
CA ILE A 262 -4.55 12.07 -3.23
C ILE A 262 -3.86 11.75 -4.55
N MET A 263 -3.39 10.51 -4.71
CA MET A 263 -2.75 10.03 -5.93
C MET A 263 -3.67 10.19 -7.15
N TRP A 264 -4.92 9.74 -7.03
CA TRP A 264 -5.89 9.84 -8.12
C TRP A 264 -6.20 11.28 -8.50
N ASP A 265 -6.46 12.15 -7.52
CA ASP A 265 -6.80 13.55 -7.79
C ASP A 265 -5.64 14.28 -8.49
N LEU A 266 -4.40 13.94 -8.16
CA LEU A 266 -3.21 14.53 -8.77
C LEU A 266 -2.90 13.94 -10.16
N VAL A 267 -2.90 12.61 -10.29
CA VAL A 267 -2.63 11.94 -11.58
C VAL A 267 -3.70 12.27 -12.62
N ALA A 268 -4.96 12.38 -12.21
CA ALA A 268 -6.05 12.74 -13.11
C ALA A 268 -6.28 14.26 -13.24
N TRP A 269 -5.41 15.10 -12.65
CA TRP A 269 -5.54 16.57 -12.62
C TRP A 269 -6.95 17.04 -12.26
N ARG A 270 -7.62 16.35 -11.34
CA ARG A 270 -9.02 16.65 -11.00
C ARG A 270 -9.12 17.98 -10.28
N ARG A 271 -10.07 18.80 -10.70
CA ARG A 271 -10.50 20.01 -9.99
C ARG A 271 -11.94 19.83 -9.54
N TYR A 272 -12.23 20.22 -8.29
CA TYR A 272 -13.57 20.24 -7.73
C TYR A 272 -14.01 21.70 -7.69
N PRO A 273 -14.85 22.16 -8.64
CA PRO A 273 -15.33 23.54 -8.62
C PRO A 273 -16.19 23.77 -7.37
N LEU A 274 -15.92 24.85 -6.66
CA LEU A 274 -16.67 25.32 -5.50
C LEU A 274 -17.49 26.54 -5.89
N THR A 275 -18.73 26.55 -5.43
CA THR A 275 -19.61 27.72 -5.41
C THR A 275 -19.95 28.06 -3.97
N LEU A 276 -20.28 29.32 -3.67
CA LEU A 276 -20.62 29.75 -2.31
C LEU A 276 -21.84 29.02 -1.72
N GLU A 277 -22.69 28.47 -2.59
CA GLU A 277 -23.85 27.65 -2.21
C GLU A 277 -23.49 26.18 -1.89
N THR A 278 -22.21 25.82 -1.94
CA THR A 278 -21.78 24.43 -1.74
C THR A 278 -22.08 23.97 -0.31
N THR A 279 -23.09 23.12 -0.17
CA THR A 279 -23.49 22.51 1.11
C THR A 279 -22.73 21.22 1.43
N ARG A 280 -21.95 20.69 0.47
CA ARG A 280 -21.25 19.41 0.61
C ARG A 280 -19.80 19.50 0.17
N LEU A 281 -18.86 19.24 1.08
CA LEU A 281 -17.41 19.27 0.81
C LEU A 281 -16.77 17.94 1.18
N SER A 282 -15.89 17.40 0.34
CA SER A 282 -15.14 16.19 0.69
C SER A 282 -13.91 16.56 1.50
N ALA A 283 -13.71 15.93 2.66
CA ALA A 283 -12.57 16.22 3.54
C ALA A 283 -12.08 14.97 4.27
N PHE A 284 -10.83 15.03 4.71
CA PHE A 284 -10.20 14.03 5.56
C PHE A 284 -9.99 14.57 6.97
N THR A 285 -10.21 13.73 7.97
CA THR A 285 -9.87 14.06 9.35
C THR A 285 -8.37 13.92 9.59
N MET A 286 -7.75 14.94 10.19
CA MET A 286 -6.35 14.90 10.63
C MET A 286 -6.23 14.62 12.14
N ILE A 287 -7.30 14.90 12.89
CA ILE A 287 -7.46 14.53 14.30
C ILE A 287 -8.59 13.52 14.46
N SER A 288 -8.59 12.78 15.58
CA SER A 288 -9.74 11.95 15.93
C SER A 288 -10.89 12.86 16.36
N LEU A 289 -11.96 12.86 15.58
CA LEU A 289 -13.25 13.42 16.00
C LEU A 289 -14.01 12.37 16.82
N PRO A 290 -15.05 12.74 17.58
CA PRO A 290 -15.93 11.79 18.24
C PRO A 290 -16.38 10.70 17.26
N ARG A 291 -16.22 9.42 17.65
CA ARG A 291 -16.55 8.22 16.82
C ARG A 291 -15.90 8.16 15.42
N THR A 292 -14.94 9.02 15.12
CA THR A 292 -14.31 9.10 13.80
C THR A 292 -12.80 8.98 13.96
N PRO A 293 -12.18 7.89 13.48
CA PRO A 293 -10.74 7.75 13.57
C PRO A 293 -10.03 8.81 12.70
N TRP A 294 -8.78 9.09 13.05
CA TRP A 294 -7.84 9.84 12.21
C TRP A 294 -7.72 9.26 10.79
N PHE A 295 -7.43 10.12 9.81
CA PHE A 295 -7.35 9.82 8.37
C PHE A 295 -8.62 9.26 7.73
N THR A 296 -9.79 9.54 8.31
CA THR A 296 -11.06 9.10 7.74
C THR A 296 -11.48 10.03 6.62
N LEU A 297 -11.76 9.47 5.45
CA LEU A 297 -12.43 10.16 4.35
C LEU A 297 -13.92 10.28 4.63
N GLY A 298 -14.46 11.49 4.56
CA GLY A 298 -15.88 11.77 4.70
C GLY A 298 -16.31 13.00 3.93
N GLN A 299 -17.56 13.39 4.16
CA GLN A 299 -18.17 14.58 3.60
C GLN A 299 -18.60 15.51 4.73
N LEU A 300 -18.22 16.78 4.64
CA LEU A 300 -18.80 17.86 5.42
C LEU A 300 -20.11 18.25 4.75
N ILE A 301 -21.21 18.15 5.50
CA ILE A 301 -22.55 18.56 5.06
C ILE A 301 -23.01 19.69 5.98
N LYS A 302 -23.39 20.83 5.40
CA LYS A 302 -23.98 21.94 6.15
C LYS A 302 -25.42 21.56 6.53
N LYS A 303 -25.72 21.52 7.83
CA LYS A 303 -27.06 21.36 8.40
C LYS A 303 -27.42 22.60 9.23
N GLU A 304 -28.64 22.66 9.74
CA GLU A 304 -29.16 23.79 10.53
C GLU A 304 -28.27 24.11 11.75
N ASN A 305 -27.76 23.08 12.44
CA ASN A 305 -26.91 23.22 13.63
C ASN A 305 -25.40 23.41 13.33
N GLY A 306 -25.01 23.54 12.06
CA GLY A 306 -23.62 23.73 11.64
C GLY A 306 -23.11 22.66 10.69
N TRP A 307 -21.79 22.43 10.67
CA TRP A 307 -21.15 21.50 9.75
C TRP A 307 -21.02 20.11 10.36
N HIS A 308 -21.52 19.11 9.63
CA HIS A 308 -21.54 17.72 10.04
C HIS A 308 -20.56 16.89 9.20
N PHE A 309 -19.65 16.16 9.84
CA PHE A 309 -18.75 15.24 9.17
C PHE A 309 -19.39 13.85 9.09
N CYS A 310 -19.87 13.51 7.90
CA CYS A 310 -20.49 12.22 7.62
C CYS A 310 -19.49 11.28 6.97
N TYR A 311 -19.32 10.07 7.52
CA TYR A 311 -18.53 9.02 6.89
C TYR A 311 -19.17 7.63 7.04
N ARG A 312 -18.72 6.68 6.22
CA ARG A 312 -19.19 5.29 6.25
C ARG A 312 -18.05 4.32 6.54
N ARG A 313 -18.21 3.45 7.55
CA ARG A 313 -17.20 2.44 7.88
C ARG A 313 -17.15 1.38 6.77
N PHE A 314 -15.96 1.06 6.24
CA PHE A 314 -15.75 0.02 5.20
C PHE A 314 -16.68 0.11 3.96
N LEU A 315 -17.09 1.31 3.52
CA LEU A 315 -18.06 1.55 2.42
C LEU A 315 -19.50 0.98 2.60
N LEU A 316 -19.69 -0.04 3.45
CA LEU A 316 -20.96 -0.76 3.63
C LEU A 316 -21.59 -0.57 5.02
N GLY A 317 -20.83 -0.12 6.02
CA GLY A 317 -21.29 0.04 7.40
C GLY A 317 -22.29 1.20 7.62
N PRO A 318 -22.76 1.41 8.87
CA PRO A 318 -23.64 2.53 9.18
C PRO A 318 -22.96 3.88 8.90
N ARG A 319 -23.75 4.90 8.58
CA ARG A 319 -23.26 6.27 8.43
C ARG A 319 -23.05 6.84 9.83
N VAL A 320 -21.84 7.32 10.08
CA VAL A 320 -21.51 8.04 11.31
C VAL A 320 -21.53 9.52 10.96
N ASP A 321 -22.30 10.27 11.73
CA ASP A 321 -22.41 11.71 11.66
C ASP A 321 -21.79 12.31 12.93
N THR A 322 -21.03 13.39 12.78
CA THR A 322 -20.39 14.07 13.90
C THR A 322 -20.36 15.56 13.63
N LEU A 323 -20.96 16.34 14.54
CA LEU A 323 -20.88 17.80 14.49
C LEU A 323 -19.42 18.25 14.62
N VAL A 324 -18.98 19.08 13.69
CA VAL A 324 -17.65 19.68 13.71
C VAL A 324 -17.80 21.15 14.06
N GLU A 325 -17.32 21.51 15.24
CA GLU A 325 -17.19 22.92 15.63
C GLU A 325 -16.09 23.54 14.76
N LEU A 326 -16.45 24.49 13.89
CA LEU A 326 -15.51 25.17 12.99
C LEU A 326 -15.19 26.62 13.44
N GLY A 327 -15.24 26.90 14.75
CA GLY A 327 -14.83 28.20 15.28
C GLY A 327 -13.34 28.49 15.06
N ASP A 328 -13.01 29.75 14.78
CA ASP A 328 -11.65 30.28 14.58
C ASP A 328 -10.81 29.49 13.57
N LEU A 329 -11.39 29.24 12.40
CA LEU A 329 -10.77 28.45 11.33
C LEU A 329 -9.80 29.28 10.49
N GLN A 330 -8.62 28.73 10.27
CA GLN A 330 -7.63 29.20 9.31
C GLN A 330 -7.49 28.18 8.19
N ILE A 331 -7.73 28.61 6.95
CA ILE A 331 -7.52 27.80 5.76
C ILE A 331 -6.14 28.09 5.20
N ALA A 332 -5.27 27.11 5.34
CA ALA A 332 -3.91 27.19 4.85
C ALA A 332 -3.82 26.76 3.39
N LYS A 333 -3.24 27.64 2.55
CA LYS A 333 -2.81 27.33 1.19
C LYS A 333 -1.64 26.33 1.27
N GLY A 334 -1.88 25.10 0.82
CA GLY A 334 -0.90 24.01 0.88
C GLY A 334 -0.39 23.60 -0.50
N THR A 335 0.83 23.06 -0.57
CA THR A 335 1.45 22.59 -1.83
C THR A 335 0.74 21.37 -2.42
N LEU A 336 0.26 20.47 -1.55
CA LEU A 336 -0.42 19.22 -1.91
C LEU A 336 -1.93 19.28 -1.75
N ALA A 337 -2.39 19.97 -0.72
CA ALA A 337 -3.76 19.93 -0.24
C ALA A 337 -4.01 21.17 0.61
N SER A 338 -5.19 21.76 0.49
CA SER A 338 -5.65 22.82 1.38
C SER A 338 -5.94 22.24 2.77
N LEU A 339 -5.53 22.93 3.83
CA LEU A 339 -5.67 22.45 5.20
C LEU A 339 -6.55 23.41 6.00
N ALA A 340 -7.49 22.90 6.78
CA ALA A 340 -8.20 23.71 7.76
C ALA A 340 -7.63 23.45 9.15
N ALA A 341 -7.13 24.51 9.77
CA ALA A 341 -6.57 24.52 11.10
C ALA A 341 -7.39 25.41 12.03
N ARG A 342 -7.59 24.99 13.27
CA ARG A 342 -8.19 25.83 14.31
C ARG A 342 -7.09 26.59 15.03
N LYS A 343 -7.31 27.88 15.29
CA LYS A 343 -6.44 28.68 16.14
C LYS A 343 -6.64 28.27 17.60
N THR A 344 -5.58 27.93 18.31
CA THR A 344 -5.59 27.64 19.75
C THR A 344 -4.57 28.54 20.43
N GLU A 345 -4.72 28.80 21.73
CA GLU A 345 -3.81 29.66 22.52
C GLU A 345 -2.32 29.23 22.43
N SER A 346 -2.05 27.96 22.12
CA SER A 346 -0.70 27.38 22.00
C SER A 346 -0.23 27.14 20.55
N GLY A 347 -0.96 27.64 19.54
CA GLY A 347 -0.65 27.49 18.12
C GLY A 347 -1.84 27.02 17.27
N SER A 348 -1.61 26.80 15.97
CA SER A 348 -2.65 26.28 15.05
C SER A 348 -2.70 24.75 15.06
N GLN A 349 -3.88 24.15 15.16
CA GLN A 349 -4.08 22.70 15.09
C GLN A 349 -4.85 22.31 13.81
N VAL A 350 -4.25 21.48 12.95
CA VAL A 350 -4.90 21.01 11.71
C VAL A 350 -6.03 20.02 12.04
N ILE A 351 -7.27 20.35 11.71
CA ILE A 351 -8.44 19.50 11.95
C ILE A 351 -8.79 18.70 10.70
N LEU A 352 -8.85 19.38 9.55
CA LEU A 352 -9.30 18.79 8.30
C LEU A 352 -8.28 19.02 7.20
N ARG A 353 -8.23 18.06 6.27
CA ARG A 353 -7.44 18.14 5.05
C ARG A 353 -8.35 17.95 3.86
N PHE A 354 -8.32 18.89 2.93
CA PHE A 354 -9.08 18.80 1.71
C PHE A 354 -8.29 18.06 0.63
N PRO A 355 -8.94 17.25 -0.22
CA PRO A 355 -8.29 16.63 -1.37
C PRO A 355 -7.61 17.66 -2.28
N PRO A 356 -6.57 17.27 -3.05
CA PRO A 356 -5.82 18.16 -3.93
C PRO A 356 -6.67 18.91 -4.96
N GLY A 357 -7.83 18.38 -5.34
CA GLY A 357 -8.70 19.02 -6.33
C GLY A 357 -9.36 20.33 -5.89
N TYR A 358 -9.28 20.69 -4.60
CA TYR A 358 -9.71 22.00 -4.09
C TYR A 358 -8.61 23.07 -4.13
N ARG A 359 -7.40 22.70 -4.60
CA ARG A 359 -6.26 23.61 -4.69
C ARG A 359 -6.57 24.80 -5.61
N GLY A 360 -6.23 26.00 -5.16
CA GLY A 360 -6.50 27.26 -5.87
C GLY A 360 -7.88 27.85 -5.61
N GLN A 361 -8.69 27.23 -4.74
CA GLN A 361 -10.01 27.72 -4.32
C GLN A 361 -10.08 27.92 -2.80
N GLU A 362 -8.94 28.16 -2.16
CA GLU A 362 -8.83 28.28 -0.70
C GLU A 362 -9.61 29.48 -0.14
N GLU A 363 -9.71 30.56 -0.92
CA GLU A 363 -10.47 31.76 -0.56
C GLU A 363 -11.97 31.46 -0.51
N THR A 364 -12.49 30.82 -1.55
CA THR A 364 -13.88 30.35 -1.59
C THR A 364 -14.17 29.33 -0.49
N LEU A 365 -13.22 28.44 -0.21
CA LEU A 365 -13.33 27.47 0.88
C LEU A 365 -13.41 28.16 2.26
N ALA A 366 -12.63 29.23 2.45
CA ALA A 366 -12.62 30.02 3.69
C ALA A 366 -13.93 30.77 3.86
N GLU A 367 -14.47 31.33 2.79
CA GLU A 367 -15.77 32.01 2.79
C GLU A 367 -16.92 31.03 3.12
N ILE A 368 -16.95 29.84 2.51
CA ILE A 368 -17.97 28.82 2.78
C ILE A 368 -17.93 28.34 4.24
N LEU A 369 -16.72 28.17 4.79
CA LEU A 369 -16.51 27.65 6.14
C LEU A 369 -16.50 28.73 7.23
N GLY A 370 -16.55 30.02 6.86
CA GLY A 370 -16.51 31.15 7.78
C GLY A 370 -15.14 31.35 8.45
N GLY A 371 -14.04 31.10 7.73
CA GLY A 371 -12.68 31.23 8.21
C GLY A 371 -11.84 32.24 7.43
N GLU A 372 -10.58 32.42 7.87
CA GLU A 372 -9.60 33.28 7.19
C GLU A 372 -8.63 32.44 6.35
N THR A 373 -8.20 32.96 5.20
CA THR A 373 -7.09 32.35 4.46
C THR A 373 -5.75 32.78 5.03
N VAL A 374 -4.84 31.82 5.17
CA VAL A 374 -3.48 32.08 5.60
C VAL A 374 -2.53 31.42 4.62
N ASP A 375 -1.59 32.19 4.09
CA ASP A 375 -0.47 31.61 3.34
C ASP A 375 0.50 30.94 4.30
N TRP A 376 0.33 29.63 4.47
CA TRP A 376 1.34 28.80 5.09
C TRP A 376 2.40 28.49 4.04
N SER A 377 3.27 29.47 3.77
CA SER A 377 4.52 29.22 3.08
C SER A 377 5.21 28.00 3.72
N ALA A 378 5.44 26.99 2.90
CA ALA A 378 5.18 25.57 3.18
C ALA A 378 6.13 24.84 4.14
N LEU A 379 7.02 25.52 4.88
CA LEU A 379 8.05 24.83 5.67
C LEU A 379 8.22 25.38 7.10
N THR A 380 8.11 26.69 7.33
CA THR A 380 8.45 27.28 8.64
C THR A 380 7.39 27.01 9.72
N LYS A 381 6.09 27.22 9.43
CA LYS A 381 5.02 26.96 10.41
C LYS A 381 4.71 25.47 10.60
N ILE A 382 4.85 24.66 9.56
CA ILE A 382 4.72 23.19 9.66
C ILE A 382 5.87 22.60 10.47
N ARG A 383 7.09 23.12 10.31
CA ARG A 383 8.24 22.76 11.13
C ARG A 383 7.99 23.07 12.61
N ASP A 384 7.46 24.24 12.93
CA ASP A 384 7.17 24.62 14.32
C ASP A 384 6.05 23.76 14.94
N MET A 385 5.03 23.38 14.16
CA MET A 385 4.02 22.40 14.60
C MET A 385 4.61 21.00 14.84
N TRP A 386 5.53 20.54 13.99
CA TRP A 386 6.21 19.27 14.16
C TRP A 386 7.16 19.27 15.37
N LYS A 387 7.85 20.40 15.60
CA LYS A 387 8.77 20.59 16.74
C LYS A 387 8.03 20.61 18.08
N ASN A 388 6.78 21.10 18.11
CA ASN A 388 5.91 21.08 19.29
C ASN A 388 5.30 19.71 19.64
N ARG A 389 5.79 18.61 19.04
CA ARG A 389 5.59 17.20 19.48
C ARG A 389 4.14 16.72 19.70
N ARG A 390 3.12 17.49 19.29
CA ARG A 390 1.70 17.11 19.38
C ARG A 390 1.26 16.35 18.13
N TRP A 391 1.97 15.27 17.83
CA TRP A 391 1.48 14.35 16.82
C TRP A 391 0.23 13.62 17.36
N PRO A 392 -0.84 13.49 16.56
CA PRO A 392 -2.09 12.86 17.00
C PRO A 392 -1.96 11.36 17.33
N PHE A 393 -0.80 10.72 17.11
CA PHE A 393 -0.54 9.34 17.55
C PHE A 393 -0.83 9.14 19.04
N PHE A 394 -0.62 10.17 19.87
CA PHE A 394 -0.73 10.12 21.33
C PHE A 394 -1.83 11.02 21.92
N GLY A 395 -2.65 11.67 21.08
CA GLY A 395 -3.71 12.59 21.55
C GLY A 395 -4.95 11.84 22.07
N ARG A 396 -5.41 12.17 23.29
CA ARG A 396 -6.70 11.70 23.82
C ARG A 396 -7.84 12.22 22.95
N ALA A 397 -8.80 11.35 22.62
CA ALA A 397 -10.02 11.72 21.92
C ALA A 397 -10.81 12.78 22.72
N VAL A 398 -11.28 13.83 22.03
CA VAL A 398 -12.17 14.83 22.60
C VAL A 398 -13.54 14.17 22.81
N LYS A 399 -14.03 14.14 24.05
CA LYS A 399 -15.38 13.68 24.38
C LYS A 399 -16.35 14.80 23.99
N ALA A 400 -17.16 14.59 22.95
CA ALA A 400 -18.32 15.44 22.66
C ALA A 400 -19.62 14.65 22.86
N LYS A 401 -20.70 15.38 23.20
CA LYS A 401 -22.05 14.84 23.45
C LYS A 401 -22.62 14.29 22.13
N VAL A 402 -23.28 13.15 22.23
CA VAL A 402 -23.65 12.27 21.12
C VAL A 402 -25.09 12.56 20.67
N GLU A 403 -25.31 12.73 19.37
CA GLU A 403 -26.64 12.78 18.76
C GLU A 403 -26.68 11.77 17.61
N ASN A 404 -27.70 10.91 17.57
CA ASN A 404 -27.77 9.74 16.69
C ASN A 404 -28.69 10.09 15.51
N CYS A 405 -28.17 10.15 14.28
CA CYS A 405 -28.91 10.63 13.11
C CYS A 405 -29.78 9.59 12.39
N ASP A 406 -29.95 8.38 12.96
CA ASP A 406 -30.86 7.36 12.42
C ASP A 406 -32.29 7.48 13.00
N GLU A 407 -32.55 8.46 13.87
CA GLU A 407 -33.92 8.80 14.26
C GLU A 407 -34.58 9.67 13.16
N PRO A 408 -35.73 9.25 12.62
CA PRO A 408 -36.51 10.11 11.74
C PRO A 408 -36.88 11.38 12.52
N GLN A 409 -36.54 12.55 11.97
CA GLN A 409 -36.98 13.80 12.56
C GLN A 409 -38.51 13.81 12.66
N PRO A 410 -39.09 14.21 13.80
CA PRO A 410 -40.54 14.34 13.91
C PRO A 410 -41.00 15.37 12.88
N SER A 411 -41.89 14.95 11.99
CA SER A 411 -42.62 15.86 11.11
C SER A 411 -43.38 16.85 11.98
N SER A 412 -43.01 18.13 11.89
CA SER A 412 -43.82 19.24 12.41
C SER A 412 -44.58 19.90 11.28
#